data_AF-A0A8G1RVE6-F1
#
_entry.id   AF-A0A8G1RVE6-F1
#
_cell.length_a   1.000
_cell.length_b   1.000
_cell.length_c   1.000
_cell.angle_alpha   90.00
_cell.angle_beta   90.00
_cell.angle_gamma   90.00
#
_symmetry.space_group_name_H-M   'P 1'
#
loop_
_entity.id
_entity.type
_entity.pdbx_description
1 polymer ?
#
loop_
_entity_poly.entity_id
_entity_poly.type
_entity_poly.pdbx_seq_one_letter_code
_entity_poly.pdbx_strand_id
1 'polypeptide(L)'
;MIFFHLDMITLGNLRPVNTPMHRQVDSLYEYRMLRTHAAETLMNLDIARCTHNFPLHQLYRAFCHPRCQTCPDFGPFLYIPTLSRVCLQCVLRHSRYRVATLHDVSVCYGLPEDRWDLPVVSCVDLLEGQYSSDRLIDVTQAGLLFRQHWRRRFGSSSREIGSALQEWTYWLRLDTCHARLRSTVAFPCWDPHARIAEPGVCLERGVPGEQGGGSRVPGPGSSTALFDVSARGAEA
;
A
#
# COMPACT_ATOMS: atom_id res chain seq x y z
N MET A 1 -24.30 -1.26 10.29
CA MET A 1 -23.74 -2.31 11.18
C MET A 1 -22.39 -1.85 11.68
N ILE A 2 -22.11 -1.99 12.99
CA ILE A 2 -20.86 -1.50 13.62
C ILE A 2 -19.59 -2.22 13.09
N PHE A 3 -19.71 -3.48 12.68
CA PHE A 3 -18.60 -4.30 12.20
C PHE A 3 -17.89 -3.75 10.95
N PHE A 4 -18.57 -2.91 10.15
CA PHE A 4 -17.96 -2.26 8.99
C PHE A 4 -16.89 -1.23 9.33
N HIS A 5 -16.92 -0.71 10.55
CA HIS A 5 -15.95 0.26 11.06
C HIS A 5 -14.76 -0.41 11.77
N LEU A 6 -14.75 -1.74 11.85
CA LEU A 6 -13.64 -2.50 12.40
C LEU A 6 -12.67 -2.89 11.28
N ASP A 7 -11.39 -2.97 11.60
CA ASP A 7 -10.36 -3.47 10.69
C ASP A 7 -10.39 -5.02 10.58
N MET A 8 -9.66 -5.55 9.61
CA MET A 8 -9.63 -7.00 9.33
C MET A 8 -9.02 -7.82 10.48
N ILE A 9 -8.05 -7.28 11.22
CA ILE A 9 -7.42 -7.97 12.35
C ILE A 9 -8.43 -8.06 13.49
N THR A 10 -9.09 -6.96 13.83
CA THR A 10 -10.12 -6.92 14.87
C THR A 10 -11.26 -7.88 14.55
N LEU A 11 -11.74 -7.92 13.29
CA LEU A 11 -12.76 -8.88 12.87
C LEU A 11 -12.27 -10.33 12.93
N GLY A 12 -11.02 -10.58 12.53
CA GLY A 12 -10.37 -11.89 12.64
C GLY A 12 -10.27 -12.38 14.09
N ASN A 13 -9.98 -11.47 15.02
CA ASN A 13 -9.90 -11.75 16.45
C ASN A 13 -11.28 -11.94 17.11
N LEU A 14 -12.31 -11.25 16.63
CA LEU A 14 -13.69 -11.41 17.12
C LEU A 14 -14.33 -12.74 16.66
N ARG A 15 -13.97 -13.20 15.47
CA ARG A 15 -14.53 -14.42 14.86
C ARG A 15 -14.45 -15.67 15.76
N PRO A 16 -13.32 -16.00 16.44
CA PRO A 16 -13.23 -17.17 17.31
C PRO A 16 -13.78 -16.96 18.74
N VAL A 17 -14.21 -15.75 19.13
CA VAL A 17 -14.57 -15.47 20.54
C VAL A 17 -15.79 -16.27 21.00
N ASN A 18 -16.83 -16.35 20.16
CA ASN A 18 -18.03 -17.16 20.43
C ASN A 18 -18.81 -17.45 19.14
N THR A 19 -19.76 -18.38 19.21
CA THR A 19 -20.57 -18.80 18.06
C THR A 19 -21.40 -17.66 17.43
N PRO A 20 -22.05 -16.76 18.19
CA PRO A 20 -22.72 -15.59 17.61
C PRO A 20 -21.80 -14.66 16.81
N MET A 21 -20.62 -14.33 17.36
CA MET A 21 -19.62 -13.46 16.71
C MET A 21 -19.08 -14.12 15.45
N HIS A 22 -18.79 -15.42 15.51
CA HIS A 22 -18.40 -16.18 14.32
C HIS A 22 -19.44 -16.04 13.21
N ARG A 23 -20.73 -16.26 13.51
CA ARG A 23 -21.82 -16.14 12.53
C ARG A 23 -22.00 -14.71 12.02
N GLN A 24 -21.86 -13.71 12.89
CA GLN A 24 -21.96 -12.30 12.49
C GLN A 24 -20.82 -11.91 11.55
N VAL A 25 -19.57 -12.22 11.89
CA VAL A 25 -18.41 -11.91 11.04
C VAL A 25 -18.49 -12.68 9.71
N ASP A 26 -18.84 -13.96 9.73
CA ASP A 26 -18.97 -14.76 8.50
C ASP A 26 -20.20 -14.38 7.65
N SER A 27 -21.19 -13.69 8.22
CA SER A 27 -22.32 -13.15 7.44
C SER A 27 -21.94 -11.89 6.63
N LEU A 28 -20.82 -11.23 6.96
CA LEU A 28 -20.34 -10.04 6.26
C LEU A 28 -19.80 -10.44 4.88
N TYR A 29 -20.49 -9.98 3.84
CA TYR A 29 -20.12 -10.27 2.46
C TYR A 29 -18.73 -9.69 2.12
N GLU A 30 -18.48 -8.45 2.53
CA GLU A 30 -17.27 -7.69 2.30
C GLU A 30 -16.04 -8.39 2.90
N TYR A 31 -16.16 -8.86 4.14
CA TYR A 31 -15.11 -9.60 4.84
C TYR A 31 -14.77 -10.89 4.10
N ARG A 32 -15.79 -11.65 3.68
CA ARG A 32 -15.60 -12.90 2.92
C ARG A 32 -14.90 -12.63 1.60
N MET A 33 -15.33 -11.63 0.84
CA MET A 33 -14.77 -11.35 -0.48
C MET A 33 -13.32 -10.90 -0.42
N LEU A 34 -12.98 -10.03 0.54
CA LEU A 34 -11.60 -9.64 0.77
C LEU A 34 -10.73 -10.84 1.18
N ARG A 35 -11.21 -11.70 2.08
CA ARG A 35 -10.44 -12.89 2.48
C ARG A 35 -10.28 -13.91 1.37
N THR A 36 -11.27 -14.05 0.49
CA THR A 36 -11.22 -15.03 -0.60
C THR A 36 -10.36 -14.54 -1.76
N HIS A 37 -10.44 -13.27 -2.12
CA HIS A 37 -9.87 -12.75 -3.37
C HIS A 37 -8.67 -11.82 -3.18
N ALA A 38 -8.48 -11.25 -1.98
CA ALA A 38 -7.38 -10.33 -1.68
C ALA A 38 -6.49 -10.82 -0.52
N ALA A 39 -6.43 -12.14 -0.30
CA ALA A 39 -5.67 -12.74 0.80
C ALA A 39 -4.19 -12.33 0.81
N GLU A 40 -3.55 -12.33 -0.36
CA GLU A 40 -2.15 -11.91 -0.51
C GLU A 40 -1.96 -10.43 -0.18
N THR A 41 -2.86 -9.55 -0.62
CA THR A 41 -2.81 -8.14 -0.27
C THR A 41 -2.99 -7.94 1.23
N LEU A 42 -3.92 -8.65 1.86
CA LEU A 42 -4.14 -8.60 3.31
C LEU A 42 -2.88 -9.03 4.07
N MET A 43 -2.24 -10.12 3.65
CA MET A 43 -0.97 -10.57 4.24
C MET A 43 0.13 -9.52 4.12
N ASN A 44 0.27 -8.89 2.94
CA ASN A 44 1.25 -7.82 2.74
C ASN A 44 0.94 -6.58 3.59
N LEU A 45 -0.33 -6.23 3.78
CA LEU A 45 -0.74 -5.16 4.71
C LEU A 45 -0.42 -5.51 6.17
N ASP A 46 -0.53 -6.78 6.56
CA ASP A 46 -0.18 -7.25 7.91
C ASP A 46 1.34 -7.20 8.12
N ILE A 47 2.14 -7.64 7.13
CA ILE A 47 3.61 -7.52 7.13
C ILE A 47 4.01 -6.03 7.20
N ALA A 48 3.32 -5.18 6.44
CA ALA A 48 3.51 -3.74 6.47
C ALA A 48 3.00 -3.06 7.75
N ARG A 49 2.41 -3.83 8.68
CA ARG A 49 1.78 -3.36 9.93
C ARG A 49 0.74 -2.26 9.69
N CYS A 50 0.02 -2.32 8.58
CA CYS A 50 -0.92 -1.27 8.17
C CYS A 50 -2.39 -1.71 8.20
N THR A 51 -2.69 -3.00 8.33
CA THR A 51 -4.08 -3.50 8.27
C THR A 51 -5.00 -2.88 9.34
N HIS A 52 -4.48 -2.61 10.53
CA HIS A 52 -5.25 -2.00 11.63
C HIS A 52 -5.66 -0.54 11.36
N ASN A 53 -5.00 0.14 10.42
CA ASN A 53 -5.31 1.53 10.07
C ASN A 53 -6.56 1.66 9.20
N PHE A 54 -7.06 0.55 8.64
CA PHE A 54 -8.09 0.60 7.61
C PHE A 54 -9.32 -0.22 8.00
N PRO A 55 -10.50 0.41 8.14
CA PRO A 55 -11.73 -0.31 8.43
C PRO A 55 -12.19 -1.10 7.20
N LEU A 56 -12.93 -2.20 7.44
CA LEU A 56 -13.42 -3.12 6.42
C LEU A 56 -14.10 -2.42 5.24
N HIS A 57 -14.96 -1.44 5.50
CA HIS A 57 -15.70 -0.73 4.44
C HIS A 57 -14.79 0.08 3.51
N GLN A 58 -13.69 0.67 4.01
CA GLN A 58 -12.77 1.43 3.17
C GLN A 58 -11.98 0.48 2.27
N LEU A 59 -11.50 -0.64 2.83
CA LEU A 59 -10.77 -1.65 2.08
C LEU A 59 -11.67 -2.27 1.00
N TYR A 60 -12.91 -2.60 1.34
CA TYR A 60 -13.87 -3.14 0.38
C TYR A 60 -14.26 -2.12 -0.71
N ARG A 61 -14.36 -0.83 -0.37
CA ARG A 61 -14.59 0.22 -1.36
C ARG A 61 -13.44 0.33 -2.36
N ALA A 62 -12.19 0.28 -1.89
CA ALA A 62 -11.03 0.24 -2.76
C ALA A 62 -11.07 -1.03 -3.63
N PHE A 63 -11.42 -2.17 -3.04
CA PHE A 63 -11.50 -3.47 -3.72
C PHE A 63 -12.51 -3.44 -4.88
N CYS A 64 -13.63 -2.74 -4.72
CA CYS A 64 -14.67 -2.63 -5.76
C CYS A 64 -14.45 -1.49 -6.77
N HIS A 65 -13.38 -0.70 -6.63
CA HIS A 65 -13.15 0.46 -7.48
C HIS A 65 -12.03 0.17 -8.47
N PRO A 66 -12.24 -0.01 -9.79
CA PRO A 66 -11.18 -0.44 -10.71
C PRO A 66 -10.13 0.63 -11.05
N ARG A 67 -10.46 1.91 -10.89
CA ARG A 67 -9.67 3.00 -11.45
C ARG A 67 -8.61 3.50 -10.49
N CYS A 68 -7.55 4.07 -11.06
CA CYS A 68 -6.60 4.90 -10.35
C CYS A 68 -7.34 6.13 -9.78
N GLN A 69 -6.95 6.55 -8.58
CA GLN A 69 -7.56 7.71 -7.93
C GLN A 69 -7.09 9.05 -8.53
N THR A 70 -6.01 9.03 -9.32
CA THR A 70 -5.38 10.24 -9.89
C THR A 70 -5.61 10.38 -11.39
N CYS A 71 -5.78 9.26 -12.12
CA CYS A 71 -5.97 9.25 -13.57
C CYS A 71 -7.11 8.28 -13.94
N PRO A 72 -7.66 8.33 -15.17
CA PRO A 72 -8.76 7.46 -15.57
C PRO A 72 -8.35 5.99 -15.81
N ASP A 73 -7.05 5.68 -15.77
CA ASP A 73 -6.51 4.34 -16.04
C ASP A 73 -6.88 3.34 -14.93
N PHE A 74 -6.70 2.05 -15.22
CA PHE A 74 -6.81 0.99 -14.21
C PHE A 74 -5.76 1.19 -13.10
N GLY A 75 -6.15 0.93 -11.84
CA GLY A 75 -5.30 1.07 -10.66
C GLY A 75 -4.85 -0.28 -10.10
N PRO A 76 -3.89 -1.00 -10.73
CA PRO A 76 -3.47 -2.34 -10.31
C PRO A 76 -2.90 -2.41 -8.87
N PHE A 77 -2.47 -1.28 -8.32
CA PHE A 77 -1.84 -1.22 -7.01
C PHE A 77 -2.71 -0.49 -6.00
N LEU A 78 -2.56 -0.87 -4.75
CA LEU A 78 -3.05 -0.15 -3.59
C LEU A 78 -1.88 0.56 -2.92
N TYR A 79 -1.95 1.88 -2.88
CA TYR A 79 -1.02 2.71 -2.11
C TYR A 79 -1.40 2.65 -0.64
N ILE A 80 -0.54 1.99 0.13
CA ILE A 80 -0.81 1.58 1.51
C ILE A 80 -1.12 2.78 2.41
N PRO A 81 -0.33 3.88 2.43
CA PRO A 81 -0.52 4.96 3.41
C PRO A 81 -1.91 5.62 3.40
N THR A 82 -2.61 5.60 2.26
CA THR A 82 -3.91 6.27 2.12
C THR A 82 -5.02 5.34 1.64
N LEU A 83 -4.73 4.04 1.50
CA LEU A 83 -5.65 3.05 0.93
C LEU A 83 -6.22 3.46 -0.45
N SER A 84 -5.41 4.13 -1.25
CA SER A 84 -5.80 4.67 -2.55
C SER A 84 -5.37 3.73 -3.67
N ARG A 85 -6.25 3.43 -4.63
CA ARG A 85 -5.81 2.72 -5.85
C ARG A 85 -5.01 3.62 -6.76
N VAL A 86 -3.97 3.06 -7.35
CA VAL A 86 -3.01 3.81 -8.15
C VAL A 86 -2.44 2.96 -9.29
N CYS A 87 -2.19 3.60 -10.43
CA CYS A 87 -1.44 2.97 -11.52
C CYS A 87 0.07 3.17 -11.35
N LEU A 88 0.87 2.34 -12.02
CA LEU A 88 2.33 2.40 -11.91
C LEU A 88 2.89 3.79 -12.25
N GLN A 89 2.35 4.44 -13.28
CA GLN A 89 2.82 5.75 -13.71
C GLN A 89 2.51 6.82 -12.65
N CYS A 90 1.32 6.79 -12.06
CA CYS A 90 0.93 7.75 -11.03
C CYS A 90 1.76 7.56 -9.76
N VAL A 91 1.97 6.33 -9.29
CA VAL A 91 2.78 6.12 -8.07
C VAL A 91 4.20 6.62 -8.26
N LEU A 92 4.83 6.37 -9.42
CA LEU A 92 6.22 6.77 -9.66
C LEU A 92 6.42 8.27 -9.89
N ARG A 93 5.42 8.98 -10.43
CA ARG A 93 5.59 10.38 -10.87
C ARG A 93 4.83 11.40 -10.06
N HIS A 94 3.65 11.06 -9.55
CA HIS A 94 2.77 12.03 -8.92
C HIS A 94 3.26 12.37 -7.51
N SER A 95 3.22 13.64 -7.12
CA SER A 95 3.69 14.12 -5.80
C SER A 95 2.85 13.60 -4.63
N ARG A 96 1.63 13.14 -4.91
CA ARG A 96 0.70 12.59 -3.92
C ARG A 96 1.15 11.25 -3.34
N TYR A 97 1.99 10.50 -4.05
CA TYR A 97 2.43 9.16 -3.64
C TYR A 97 3.91 9.17 -3.20
N ARG A 98 4.34 10.28 -2.60
CA ARG A 98 5.68 10.42 -2.06
C ARG A 98 5.73 9.91 -0.64
N VAL A 99 6.72 9.09 -0.37
CA VAL A 99 7.02 8.59 0.96
C VAL A 99 8.43 8.98 1.37
N ALA A 100 8.64 9.10 2.67
CA ALA A 100 9.94 9.33 3.26
C ALA A 100 10.06 8.47 4.52
N THR A 101 11.28 8.30 5.02
CA THR A 101 11.45 7.59 6.30
C THR A 101 10.83 8.42 7.42
N LEU A 102 10.25 7.73 8.41
CA LEU A 102 9.69 8.38 9.59
C LEU A 102 10.75 9.18 10.35
N HIS A 103 11.99 8.70 10.33
CA HIS A 103 13.14 9.39 10.91
C HIS A 103 13.37 10.74 10.23
N ASP A 104 13.51 10.77 8.90
CA ASP A 104 13.74 12.00 8.15
C ASP A 104 12.60 12.99 8.37
N VAL A 105 11.36 12.52 8.32
CA VAL A 105 10.18 13.35 8.54
C VAL A 105 10.15 13.92 9.97
N SER A 106 10.53 13.12 10.97
CA SER A 106 10.57 13.55 12.37
C SER A 106 11.66 14.59 12.63
N VAL A 107 12.88 14.35 12.12
CA VAL A 107 13.99 15.30 12.20
C VAL A 107 13.62 16.61 11.52
N CYS A 108 13.05 16.53 10.32
CA CYS A 108 12.82 17.70 9.51
C CYS A 108 11.65 18.55 10.04
N TYR A 109 10.56 17.95 10.53
CA TYR A 109 9.44 18.69 11.14
C TYR A 109 9.65 19.01 12.62
N GLY A 110 10.74 18.51 13.24
CA GLY A 110 11.01 18.67 14.66
C GLY A 110 9.94 18.04 15.55
N LEU A 111 9.25 17.00 15.07
CA LEU A 111 8.24 16.26 15.81
C LEU A 111 8.76 14.86 16.15
N PRO A 112 8.56 14.37 17.38
CA PRO A 112 8.97 13.01 17.73
C PRO A 112 8.10 11.97 17.00
N GLU A 113 8.67 10.78 16.78
CA GLU A 113 8.06 9.72 15.98
C GLU A 113 6.70 9.24 16.48
N ASP A 114 6.40 9.43 17.77
CA ASP A 114 5.16 9.05 18.44
C ASP A 114 3.99 10.01 18.16
N ARG A 115 4.24 11.17 17.55
CA ARG A 115 3.22 12.19 17.26
C ARG A 115 2.57 12.06 15.90
N TRP A 116 3.03 11.12 15.07
CA TRP A 116 2.48 10.90 13.74
C TRP A 116 1.28 9.96 13.82
N ASP A 117 0.08 10.52 13.95
CA ASP A 117 -1.20 9.80 13.86
C ASP A 117 -1.57 9.54 12.39
N LEU A 118 -0.66 8.86 11.68
CA LEU A 118 -0.73 8.55 10.26
C LEU A 118 -0.30 7.11 10.03
N PRO A 119 -0.83 6.42 9.00
CA PRO A 119 -0.37 5.08 8.66
C PRO A 119 1.12 5.07 8.30
N VAL A 120 1.90 4.33 9.08
CA VAL A 120 3.34 4.12 8.85
C VAL A 120 3.54 2.72 8.27
N VAL A 121 4.08 2.66 7.07
CA VAL A 121 4.37 1.40 6.35
C VAL A 121 5.69 0.85 6.84
N SER A 122 5.67 -0.31 7.49
CA SER A 122 6.89 -1.04 7.81
C SER A 122 7.35 -1.83 6.59
N CYS A 123 8.50 -1.52 6.05
CA CYS A 123 9.09 -2.28 4.96
C CYS A 123 10.20 -3.16 5.52
N VAL A 124 10.10 -4.46 5.28
CA VAL A 124 11.10 -5.45 5.70
C VAL A 124 11.76 -5.99 4.44
N ASP A 125 13.02 -5.61 4.22
CA ASP A 125 13.80 -6.17 3.12
C ASP A 125 14.75 -7.24 3.66
N LEU A 126 14.79 -8.37 2.96
CA LEU A 126 15.83 -9.40 3.07
C LEU A 126 16.76 -9.24 1.86
N LEU A 127 17.42 -8.09 1.75
CA LEU A 127 18.47 -7.90 0.75
C LEU A 127 19.81 -8.24 1.41
N GLU A 128 20.53 -9.21 0.84
CA GLU A 128 21.92 -9.54 1.18
C GLU A 128 22.20 -9.86 2.67
N GLY A 129 21.25 -10.47 3.37
CA GLY A 129 21.44 -10.86 4.78
C GLY A 129 21.45 -9.68 5.77
N GLN A 130 21.13 -8.46 5.32
CA GLN A 130 20.88 -7.32 6.19
C GLN A 130 19.38 -7.04 6.28
N TYR A 131 18.88 -7.04 7.52
CA TYR A 131 17.51 -6.65 7.82
C TYR A 131 17.40 -5.12 7.78
N SER A 132 16.90 -4.57 6.68
CA SER A 132 16.45 -3.17 6.67
C SER A 132 14.98 -3.10 7.10
N SER A 133 14.73 -2.37 8.18
CA SER A 133 13.37 -2.08 8.69
C SER A 133 13.07 -0.60 8.50
N ASP A 134 12.80 -0.23 7.26
CA ASP A 134 12.45 1.15 6.94
C ASP A 134 10.98 1.38 7.30
N ARG A 135 10.73 2.46 8.04
CA ARG A 135 9.38 2.92 8.36
C ARG A 135 9.05 4.10 7.45
N LEU A 136 8.16 3.89 6.49
CA LEU A 136 7.80 4.90 5.49
C LEU A 136 6.50 5.59 5.88
N ILE A 137 6.44 6.90 5.66
CA ILE A 137 5.27 7.74 5.91
C ILE A 137 4.96 8.60 4.69
N ASP A 138 3.68 8.85 4.42
CA ASP A 138 3.24 9.73 3.34
C ASP A 138 3.62 11.19 3.63
N VAL A 139 4.42 11.77 2.75
CA VAL A 139 4.95 13.13 2.90
C VAL A 139 3.83 14.18 2.84
N THR A 140 2.80 13.94 2.02
CA THR A 140 1.68 14.87 1.85
C THR A 140 0.84 14.92 3.13
N GLN A 141 0.52 13.76 3.70
CA GLN A 141 -0.21 13.63 4.96
C GLN A 141 0.61 14.18 6.12
N ALA A 142 1.92 13.87 6.18
CA ALA A 142 2.81 14.42 7.21
C ALA A 142 2.80 15.95 7.19
N GLY A 143 2.95 16.56 6.02
CA GLY A 143 2.89 18.02 5.87
C GLY A 143 1.52 18.62 6.21
N LEU A 144 0.42 17.91 5.94
CA LEU A 144 -0.93 18.33 6.35
C LEU A 144 -1.12 18.26 7.87
N LEU A 145 -0.68 17.17 8.50
CA LEU A 145 -0.74 16.96 9.95
C LEU A 145 0.09 18.02 10.68
N PHE A 146 1.33 18.25 10.24
CA PHE A 146 2.21 19.28 10.78
C PHE A 146 1.55 20.66 10.74
N ARG A 147 0.98 21.05 9.59
CA ARG A 147 0.23 22.32 9.45
C ARG A 147 -0.97 22.40 10.38
N GLN A 148 -1.61 21.28 10.68
CA GLN A 148 -2.74 21.23 11.60
C GLN A 148 -2.28 21.43 13.06
N HIS A 149 -1.20 20.75 13.48
CA HIS A 149 -0.59 20.93 14.80
C HIS A 149 -0.05 22.36 14.98
N TRP A 150 0.65 22.88 13.98
CA TRP A 150 1.21 24.22 14.00
C TRP A 150 0.12 25.29 14.19
N ARG A 151 -0.95 25.22 13.40
CA ARG A 151 -2.09 26.15 13.53
C ARG A 151 -2.73 26.11 14.91
N ARG A 152 -2.85 24.92 15.53
CA ARG A 152 -3.41 24.79 16.88
C ARG A 152 -2.50 25.42 17.95
N ARG A 153 -1.18 25.40 17.76
CA ARG A 153 -0.23 25.86 18.78
C ARG A 153 0.20 27.32 18.63
N PHE A 154 0.35 27.81 17.41
CA PHE A 154 0.96 29.11 17.12
C PHE A 154 0.07 30.06 16.29
N GLY A 155 -1.18 29.66 15.96
CA GLY A 155 -2.09 30.48 15.16
C GLY A 155 -1.79 30.48 13.66
N SER A 156 -2.41 31.39 12.91
CA SER A 156 -2.41 31.40 11.44
C SER A 156 -1.24 32.15 10.77
N SER A 157 -0.19 32.54 11.51
CA SER A 157 0.93 33.30 10.92
C SER A 157 1.65 32.43 9.86
N SER A 158 1.36 32.73 8.59
CA SER A 158 1.50 31.80 7.46
C SER A 158 2.83 31.93 6.71
N ARG A 159 3.67 32.90 7.04
CA ARG A 159 4.83 33.27 6.19
C ARG A 159 6.06 32.38 6.39
N GLU A 160 6.24 31.78 7.56
CA GLU A 160 7.42 30.95 7.88
C GLU A 160 7.22 29.46 7.55
N ILE A 161 5.97 28.97 7.53
CA ILE A 161 5.64 27.56 7.21
C ILE A 161 5.95 27.23 5.73
N GLY A 162 5.82 28.22 4.84
CA GLY A 162 6.00 28.07 3.40
C GLY A 162 7.45 27.87 2.97
N SER A 163 8.41 28.57 3.60
CA SER A 163 9.83 28.47 3.23
C SER A 163 10.42 27.13 3.64
N ALA A 164 10.06 26.63 4.83
CA ALA A 164 10.40 25.29 5.28
C ALA A 164 9.89 24.26 4.24
N LEU A 165 8.59 24.19 3.94
CA LEU A 165 8.04 23.25 2.95
C LEU A 165 8.68 23.30 1.54
N GLN A 166 9.26 24.44 1.12
CA GLN A 166 9.85 24.61 -0.20
C GLN A 166 11.30 24.08 -0.28
N GLU A 167 12.08 24.24 0.78
CA GLU A 167 13.45 23.72 0.92
C GLU A 167 13.50 22.17 0.93
N TRP A 168 12.37 21.55 1.28
CA TRP A 168 12.19 20.10 1.38
C TRP A 168 12.06 19.37 0.04
N THR A 169 11.57 20.06 -0.99
CA THR A 169 11.47 19.47 -2.34
C THR A 169 12.83 19.09 -2.92
N TYR A 170 13.91 19.63 -2.35
CA TYR A 170 15.29 19.36 -2.72
C TYR A 170 15.87 18.13 -1.99
N TRP A 171 15.61 17.95 -0.69
CA TRP A 171 16.09 16.79 0.08
C TRP A 171 15.27 15.52 -0.14
N LEU A 172 13.96 15.64 -0.33
CA LEU A 172 13.09 14.55 -0.79
C LEU A 172 13.34 14.15 -2.25
N ARG A 173 14.34 14.71 -2.92
CA ARG A 173 14.72 14.31 -4.29
C ARG A 173 15.40 12.94 -4.33
N LEU A 174 15.82 12.41 -3.18
CA LEU A 174 16.19 11.01 -2.97
C LEU A 174 14.96 10.11 -2.68
N ASP A 175 13.74 10.60 -2.95
CA ASP A 175 12.53 9.78 -3.12
C ASP A 175 12.76 8.82 -4.28
N THR A 176 13.29 7.64 -3.93
CA THR A 176 13.58 6.62 -4.91
C THR A 176 12.28 6.00 -5.38
N CYS A 177 12.21 5.69 -6.67
CA CYS A 177 11.17 4.83 -7.24
C CYS A 177 10.95 3.57 -6.38
N HIS A 178 12.02 3.07 -5.75
CA HIS A 178 12.00 1.94 -4.84
C HIS A 178 11.16 2.19 -3.58
N ALA A 179 11.38 3.30 -2.85
CA ALA A 179 10.59 3.62 -1.65
C ALA A 179 9.09 3.76 -1.98
N ARG A 180 8.76 4.39 -3.11
CA ARG A 180 7.37 4.49 -3.56
C ARG A 180 6.74 3.13 -3.84
N LEU A 181 7.46 2.24 -4.53
CA LEU A 181 6.95 0.90 -4.81
C LEU A 181 6.81 0.06 -3.53
N ARG A 182 7.72 0.19 -2.56
CA ARG A 182 7.63 -0.47 -1.24
C ARG A 182 6.43 -0.02 -0.41
N SER A 183 5.88 1.16 -0.71
CA SER A 183 4.64 1.67 -0.11
C SER A 183 3.37 1.25 -0.85
N THR A 184 3.47 0.33 -1.82
CA THR A 184 2.35 -0.20 -2.59
C THR A 184 2.29 -1.72 -2.53
N VAL A 185 1.10 -2.26 -2.79
CA VAL A 185 0.87 -3.70 -2.92
C VAL A 185 -0.05 -3.96 -4.11
N ALA A 186 0.16 -5.05 -4.83
CA ALA A 186 -0.77 -5.49 -5.87
C ALA A 186 -2.15 -5.74 -5.24
N PHE A 187 -3.21 -5.23 -5.89
CA PHE A 187 -4.55 -5.30 -5.31
C PHE A 187 -5.60 -5.65 -6.36
N PRO A 188 -6.30 -6.79 -6.19
CA PRO A 188 -7.32 -7.21 -7.13
C PRO A 188 -8.51 -6.25 -7.17
N CYS A 189 -9.19 -6.22 -8.31
CA CYS A 189 -10.45 -5.51 -8.44
C CYS A 189 -11.61 -6.51 -8.40
N TRP A 190 -12.56 -6.31 -7.52
CA TRP A 190 -13.82 -7.04 -7.55
C TRP A 190 -14.86 -6.27 -8.33
N ASP A 191 -15.50 -6.93 -9.29
CA ASP A 191 -16.74 -6.44 -9.88
C ASP A 191 -17.94 -7.09 -9.15
N PRO A 192 -18.71 -6.33 -8.35
CA PRO A 192 -19.90 -6.84 -7.67
C PRO A 192 -20.99 -7.33 -8.64
N HIS A 193 -21.04 -6.80 -9.87
CA HIS A 193 -22.06 -7.14 -10.86
C HIS A 193 -21.70 -8.43 -11.61
N ALA A 194 -20.46 -8.55 -12.07
CA ALA A 194 -19.98 -9.76 -12.74
C ALA A 194 -19.63 -10.90 -11.76
N ARG A 195 -19.43 -10.59 -10.46
CA ARG A 195 -18.91 -11.50 -9.43
C ARG A 195 -17.56 -12.13 -9.82
N ILE A 196 -16.71 -11.32 -10.44
CA ILE A 196 -15.37 -11.71 -10.89
C ILE A 196 -14.35 -10.82 -10.19
N ALA A 197 -13.25 -11.43 -9.73
CA ALA A 197 -12.06 -10.70 -9.29
C ALA A 197 -11.09 -10.60 -10.47
N GLU A 198 -10.85 -9.39 -10.95
CA GLU A 198 -9.74 -9.12 -11.87
C GLU A 198 -8.43 -9.09 -11.07
N PRO A 199 -7.40 -9.84 -11.49
CA PRO A 199 -6.10 -9.84 -10.82
C PRO A 199 -5.50 -8.43 -10.77
N GLY A 200 -4.96 -8.05 -9.62
CA GLY A 200 -4.32 -6.76 -9.42
C GLY A 200 -3.08 -6.57 -10.31
N VAL A 201 -2.41 -7.64 -10.74
CA VAL A 201 -1.34 -7.64 -11.75
C VAL A 201 -1.28 -9.04 -12.38
N CYS A 202 -1.38 -9.16 -13.70
CA CYS A 202 -0.87 -10.32 -14.44
C CYS A 202 0.47 -9.90 -15.08
N LEU A 203 1.60 -10.33 -14.53
CA LEU A 203 2.85 -10.37 -15.29
C LEU A 203 2.85 -11.63 -16.16
N GLU A 204 1.95 -11.71 -17.13
CA GLU A 204 2.12 -12.63 -18.25
C GLU A 204 1.50 -12.01 -19.50
N ARG A 205 2.35 -11.66 -20.47
CA ARG A 205 2.26 -12.24 -21.82
C ARG A 205 3.37 -11.73 -22.72
N GLY A 206 4.16 -12.67 -23.18
CA GLY A 206 5.00 -12.53 -24.35
C GLY A 206 5.29 -13.88 -24.97
N VAL A 207 4.28 -14.63 -25.43
CA VAL A 207 4.45 -15.59 -26.52
C VAL A 207 3.17 -15.65 -27.37
N PRO A 208 3.22 -15.35 -28.68
CA PRO A 208 2.17 -15.70 -29.63
C PRO A 208 2.47 -17.01 -30.36
N GLY A 209 1.47 -17.92 -30.40
CA GLY A 209 1.36 -19.08 -31.31
C GLY A 209 2.36 -20.23 -31.04
N GLU A 210 2.10 -21.51 -31.26
CA GLU A 210 0.94 -22.30 -31.71
C GLU A 210 1.32 -23.78 -31.49
N GLN A 211 0.33 -24.61 -31.13
CA GLN A 211 0.18 -26.06 -31.35
C GLN A 211 1.24 -27.10 -30.88
N GLY A 212 0.76 -28.08 -30.12
CA GLY A 212 1.19 -29.49 -30.28
C GLY A 212 1.61 -30.27 -29.02
N GLY A 213 0.68 -31.08 -28.48
CA GLY A 213 0.95 -32.47 -28.04
C GLY A 213 1.78 -32.77 -26.76
N GLY A 214 1.13 -33.43 -25.80
CA GLY A 214 1.72 -34.62 -25.14
C GLY A 214 2.41 -34.48 -23.78
N SER A 215 1.64 -34.77 -22.73
CA SER A 215 1.97 -35.63 -21.57
C SER A 215 3.23 -35.40 -20.69
N ARG A 216 2.93 -35.31 -19.38
CA ARG A 216 3.65 -35.77 -18.17
C ARG A 216 4.10 -34.68 -17.18
N VAL A 217 3.58 -34.85 -15.97
CA VAL A 217 3.98 -34.21 -14.71
C VAL A 217 5.39 -34.68 -14.32
N PRO A 218 6.21 -33.78 -13.75
CA PRO A 218 6.76 -34.06 -12.41
C PRO A 218 6.64 -32.87 -11.44
N GLY A 219 6.70 -33.20 -10.15
CA GLY A 219 6.41 -32.35 -8.99
C GLY A 219 7.47 -31.29 -8.61
N PRO A 220 7.47 -30.84 -7.34
CA PRO A 220 7.67 -29.43 -6.99
C PRO A 220 9.14 -29.06 -6.84
N GLY A 221 9.56 -28.06 -7.60
CA GLY A 221 10.86 -27.39 -7.47
C GLY A 221 10.65 -25.96 -7.02
N SER A 222 11.25 -25.64 -5.88
CA SER A 222 11.46 -24.34 -5.27
C SER A 222 11.74 -23.22 -6.30
N SER A 223 11.05 -22.09 -6.20
CA SER A 223 11.39 -20.89 -6.98
C SER A 223 11.47 -19.68 -6.06
N THR A 224 12.70 -19.41 -5.61
CA THR A 224 13.18 -18.12 -5.15
C THR A 224 13.61 -17.36 -6.40
N ALA A 225 12.91 -16.30 -6.77
CA ALA A 225 13.39 -15.36 -7.78
C ALA A 225 12.63 -14.03 -7.67
N LEU A 226 13.23 -13.03 -7.02
CA LEU A 226 12.81 -11.63 -7.13
C LEU A 226 14.05 -10.76 -7.31
N PHE A 227 14.05 -10.08 -8.45
CA PHE A 227 14.83 -8.91 -8.86
C PHE A 227 16.36 -9.04 -8.99
N ASP A 228 16.79 -9.41 -10.19
CA ASP A 228 18.10 -9.04 -10.71
C ASP A 228 17.87 -8.09 -11.92
N VAL A 229 17.98 -6.78 -11.68
CA VAL A 229 18.01 -5.77 -12.75
C VAL A 229 19.45 -5.33 -12.92
N SER A 230 20.17 -6.09 -13.75
CA SER A 230 21.52 -5.76 -14.19
C SER A 230 21.49 -4.48 -15.03
N ALA A 231 22.05 -3.41 -14.47
CA ALA A 231 22.45 -2.23 -15.22
C ALA A 231 23.59 -2.61 -16.18
N ARG A 232 23.40 -2.40 -17.48
CA ARG A 232 24.50 -2.30 -18.44
C ARG A 232 24.41 -0.97 -19.17
N GLY A 233 25.54 -0.29 -19.17
CA GLY A 233 25.71 1.09 -19.58
C GLY A 233 25.63 1.31 -21.09
N ALA A 234 25.61 2.60 -21.43
CA ALA A 234 26.02 3.10 -22.72
C ALA A 234 26.79 4.40 -22.47
N GLU A 235 28.12 4.29 -22.48
CA GLU A 235 29.02 5.39 -22.81
C GLU A 235 28.93 5.60 -24.34
N ALA A 236 28.80 6.87 -24.74
CA ALA A 236 29.25 7.40 -26.02
C ALA A 236 29.48 8.91 -25.85
#